data_AF-A0A445GSU2-F1
#
_entry.id   AF-A0A445GSU2-F1
#
_cell.length_a   1.000
_cell.length_b   1.000
_cell.length_c   1.000
_cell.angle_alpha   90.00
_cell.angle_beta   90.00
_cell.angle_gamma   90.00
#
_symmetry.space_group_name_H-M   'P 1'
#
loop_
_entity.id
_entity.type
_entity.pdbx_description
1 polymer ?
#
loop_
_entity_poly.entity_id
_entity_poly.type
_entity_poly.pdbx_seq_one_letter_code
_entity_poly.pdbx_strand_id
1 'polypeptide(L)'
;MDKVVEEAEKVKKEWDETYKKTQEHIEAIAEYGKPGRAKEEKNSLARLNGIAQDGLALLSSFLFTLDLLAPQLPSEPEVQSTRALLQSWKTLTQNLRLNLRNANLQAKANLRKAAQEERELLLGGGEESTVRRRNLQTKAGMTSAAESITESLRRTRQLMVQEVERNTSTLMTLDESTGVLKKAESEYKGHRSLLMRTRNLLSTMQRQDVIDRER
;
A
#
# COMPACT_ATOMS: atom_id res chain seq x y z
N MET A 1 29.78 -11.26 -36.57
CA MET A 1 30.84 -11.70 -35.64
C MET A 1 30.34 -12.97 -34.95
N ASP A 2 31.06 -13.52 -33.99
CA ASP A 2 30.56 -14.69 -33.25
C ASP A 2 29.30 -14.28 -32.47
N LYS A 3 28.19 -15.02 -32.61
CA LYS A 3 26.87 -14.62 -32.09
C LYS A 3 26.91 -14.43 -30.57
N VAL A 4 27.71 -15.24 -29.88
CA VAL A 4 27.92 -15.19 -28.43
C VAL A 4 28.59 -13.89 -27.99
N VAL A 5 29.52 -13.37 -28.79
CA VAL A 5 30.23 -12.11 -28.49
C VAL A 5 29.30 -10.91 -28.65
N GLU A 6 28.48 -10.91 -29.70
CA GLU A 6 27.46 -9.85 -29.92
C GLU A 6 26.42 -9.82 -28.78
N GLU A 7 25.97 -10.99 -28.31
CA GLU A 7 25.06 -11.10 -27.17
C GLU A 7 25.71 -10.66 -25.85
N ALA A 8 26.98 -11.02 -25.62
CA ALA A 8 27.71 -10.59 -24.42
C ALA A 8 27.94 -9.07 -24.37
N GLU A 9 28.22 -8.42 -25.51
CA GLU A 9 28.33 -6.97 -25.59
C GLU A 9 27.00 -6.26 -25.35
N LYS A 10 25.90 -6.82 -25.86
CA LYS A 10 24.56 -6.30 -25.62
C LYS A 10 24.20 -6.34 -24.13
N VAL A 11 24.45 -7.46 -23.46
CA VAL A 11 24.23 -7.62 -22.01
C VAL A 11 25.03 -6.59 -21.21
N LYS A 12 26.29 -6.30 -21.61
CA LYS A 12 27.11 -5.26 -20.97
C LYS A 12 26.48 -3.87 -21.07
N LYS A 13 26.04 -3.47 -22.26
CA LYS A 13 25.40 -2.16 -22.47
C LYS A 13 24.10 -2.03 -21.67
N GLU A 14 23.26 -3.06 -21.71
CA GLU A 14 21.98 -3.07 -20.98
C GLU A 14 22.19 -3.08 -19.46
N TRP A 15 23.21 -3.77 -18.96
CA TRP A 15 23.59 -3.74 -17.55
C TRP A 15 24.01 -2.33 -17.11
N ASP A 16 24.87 -1.65 -17.88
CA ASP A 16 25.32 -0.29 -17.53
C ASP A 16 24.17 0.72 -17.50
N GLU A 17 23.24 0.63 -18.45
CA GLU A 17 22.05 1.48 -18.50
C GLU A 17 21.10 1.22 -17.33
N THR A 18 20.84 -0.05 -17.02
CA THR A 18 19.99 -0.43 -15.89
C THR A 18 20.62 -0.06 -14.56
N TYR A 19 21.94 -0.21 -14.43
CA TYR A 19 22.70 0.20 -13.25
C TYR A 19 22.52 1.69 -12.97
N LYS A 20 22.74 2.55 -13.98
CA LYS A 20 22.56 4.01 -13.85
C LYS A 20 21.13 4.38 -13.42
N LYS A 21 20.12 3.83 -14.08
CA LYS A 21 18.71 4.07 -13.74
C LYS A 21 18.38 3.63 -12.31
N THR A 22 18.86 2.46 -11.88
CA THR A 22 18.65 1.99 -10.50
C THR A 22 19.31 2.88 -9.47
N GLN A 23 20.51 3.39 -9.77
CA GLN A 23 21.20 4.33 -8.91
C GLN A 23 20.43 5.64 -8.76
N GLU A 24 19.96 6.23 -9.86
CA GLU A 24 19.12 7.44 -9.85
C GLU A 24 17.84 7.25 -9.01
N HIS A 25 17.19 6.09 -9.10
CA HIS A 25 16.02 5.78 -8.28
C HIS A 25 16.37 5.65 -6.79
N ILE A 26 17.51 5.06 -6.45
CA ILE A 26 17.99 4.96 -5.05
C ILE A 26 18.31 6.34 -4.49
N GLU A 27 18.92 7.22 -5.29
CA GLU A 27 19.18 8.61 -4.92
C GLU A 27 17.87 9.36 -4.70
N ALA A 28 16.89 9.22 -5.61
CA ALA A 28 15.56 9.80 -5.44
C ALA A 28 14.86 9.33 -4.15
N ILE A 29 15.03 8.06 -3.76
CA ILE A 29 14.54 7.53 -2.47
C ILE A 29 15.22 8.24 -1.29
N ALA A 30 16.55 8.40 -1.33
CA ALA A 30 17.29 9.05 -0.24
C ALA A 30 16.88 10.51 -0.01
N GLU A 31 16.42 11.18 -1.07
CA GLU A 31 15.95 12.57 -1.01
C GLU A 31 14.47 12.71 -0.69
N TYR A 32 13.73 11.61 -0.62
CA TYR A 32 12.31 11.59 -0.30
C TYR A 32 12.03 12.16 1.10
N GLY A 33 11.02 13.02 1.21
CA GLY A 33 10.63 13.66 2.46
C GLY A 33 11.55 14.78 2.96
N LYS A 34 12.53 15.25 2.17
CA LYS A 34 13.33 16.44 2.53
C LYS A 34 12.45 17.72 2.47
N PRO A 35 12.59 18.64 3.43
CA PRO A 35 11.86 19.91 3.41
C PRO A 35 12.23 20.71 2.15
N GLY A 36 11.21 21.15 1.40
CA GLY A 36 11.38 21.87 0.13
C GLY A 36 11.06 21.06 -1.14
N ARG A 37 11.05 19.72 -1.09
CA ARG A 37 10.72 18.85 -2.26
C ARG A 37 9.32 18.24 -2.27
N ALA A 38 8.51 18.45 -1.23
CA ALA A 38 7.17 17.88 -1.12
C ALA A 38 6.22 18.20 -2.29
N LYS A 39 6.48 19.28 -3.06
CA LYS A 39 5.69 19.64 -4.25
C LYS A 39 6.14 18.95 -5.55
N GLU A 40 7.30 18.29 -5.55
CA GLU A 40 7.92 17.69 -6.76
C GLU A 40 7.92 16.16 -6.75
N GLU A 41 7.43 15.53 -5.68
CA GLU A 41 7.38 14.07 -5.55
C GLU A 41 6.31 13.46 -6.46
N LYS A 42 6.63 13.33 -7.76
CA LYS A 42 5.76 12.72 -8.78
C LYS A 42 5.43 11.25 -8.51
N ASN A 43 6.26 10.57 -7.71
CA ASN A 43 6.15 9.14 -7.40
C ASN A 43 6.14 8.94 -5.89
N SER A 44 5.24 8.06 -5.42
CA SER A 44 5.23 7.63 -4.02
C SER A 44 6.50 6.85 -3.68
N LEU A 45 6.94 6.93 -2.42
CA LEU A 45 8.07 6.15 -1.90
C LEU A 45 7.93 4.64 -2.19
N ALA A 46 6.70 4.12 -2.14
CA ALA A 46 6.41 2.72 -2.46
C ALA A 46 6.70 2.40 -3.94
N ARG A 47 6.31 3.30 -4.85
CA ARG A 47 6.57 3.14 -6.29
C ARG A 47 8.05 3.22 -6.61
N LEU A 48 8.77 4.19 -6.02
CA LEU A 48 10.23 4.31 -6.21
C LEU A 48 10.96 3.05 -5.72
N ASN A 49 10.55 2.49 -4.58
CA ASN A 49 11.10 1.23 -4.09
C ASN A 49 10.80 0.04 -5.00
N GLY A 50 9.58 -0.05 -5.54
CA GLY A 50 9.23 -1.10 -6.51
C GLY A 50 10.17 -1.07 -7.72
N ILE A 51 10.32 0.11 -8.34
CA ILE A 51 11.19 0.28 -9.51
C ILE A 51 12.65 -0.04 -9.19
N ALA A 52 13.15 0.37 -8.02
CA ALA A 52 14.52 0.08 -7.61
C ALA A 52 14.74 -1.43 -7.35
N GLN A 53 13.76 -2.14 -6.78
CA GLN A 53 13.82 -3.60 -6.60
C GLN A 53 13.74 -4.35 -7.94
N ASP A 54 12.87 -3.92 -8.84
CA ASP A 54 12.75 -4.49 -10.18
C ASP A 54 14.06 -4.33 -10.96
N GLY A 55 14.68 -3.15 -10.89
CA GLY A 55 15.98 -2.93 -11.53
C GLY A 55 17.11 -3.75 -10.90
N LEU A 56 17.12 -3.96 -9.57
CA LEU A 56 18.06 -4.88 -8.92
C LEU A 56 17.86 -6.35 -9.35
N ALA A 57 16.61 -6.76 -9.58
CA ALA A 57 16.30 -8.07 -10.12
C ALA A 57 16.79 -8.22 -11.56
N LEU A 58 16.60 -7.19 -12.40
CA LEU A 58 17.14 -7.15 -13.76
C LEU A 58 18.67 -7.22 -13.78
N LEU A 59 19.37 -6.45 -12.94
CA LEU A 59 20.83 -6.53 -12.80
C LEU A 59 21.31 -7.93 -12.39
N SER A 60 20.54 -8.60 -11.53
CA SER A 60 20.81 -9.98 -11.11
C SER A 60 20.60 -10.98 -12.26
N SER A 61 19.63 -10.73 -13.14
CA SER A 61 19.41 -11.55 -14.34
C SER A 61 20.54 -11.40 -15.35
N PHE A 62 21.05 -10.18 -15.56
CA PHE A 62 22.20 -9.92 -16.44
C PHE A 62 23.49 -10.55 -15.92
N LEU A 63 23.69 -10.55 -14.60
CA LEU A 63 24.76 -11.29 -13.95
C LEU A 63 24.70 -12.78 -14.29
N PHE A 64 23.51 -13.38 -14.23
CA PHE A 64 23.30 -14.78 -14.58
C PHE A 64 23.54 -15.05 -16.08
N THR A 65 23.03 -14.19 -16.96
CA THR A 65 23.26 -14.35 -18.42
C THR A 65 24.73 -14.21 -18.77
N LEU A 66 25.46 -13.27 -18.15
CA LEU A 66 26.89 -13.12 -18.40
C LEU A 66 27.69 -14.32 -17.86
N ASP A 67 27.28 -14.91 -16.73
CA ASP A 67 27.90 -16.13 -16.19
C ASP A 67 27.71 -17.34 -17.12
N LEU A 68 26.54 -17.42 -17.78
CA LEU A 68 26.25 -18.46 -18.77
C LEU A 68 27.02 -18.27 -20.08
N LEU A 69 27.21 -17.02 -20.52
CA LEU A 69 27.92 -16.69 -21.75
C LEU A 69 29.44 -16.76 -21.58
N ALA A 70 29.97 -16.46 -20.39
CA ALA A 70 31.42 -16.38 -20.14
C ALA A 70 32.22 -17.63 -20.57
N PRO A 71 31.78 -18.88 -20.33
CA PRO A 71 32.47 -20.08 -20.79
C PRO A 71 32.37 -20.35 -22.30
N GLN A 72 31.45 -19.66 -23.00
CA GLN A 72 31.17 -19.87 -24.42
C GLN A 72 31.97 -18.93 -25.32
N LEU A 73 32.76 -18.00 -24.75
CA LEU A 73 33.61 -17.11 -25.53
C LEU A 73 34.75 -17.89 -26.21
N PRO A 74 35.12 -17.51 -27.45
CA PRO A 74 36.08 -18.24 -28.26
C PRO A 74 37.54 -18.13 -27.75
N SER A 75 37.83 -17.15 -26.89
CA SER A 75 39.20 -16.82 -26.47
C SER A 75 39.37 -16.85 -24.95
N GLU A 76 40.30 -17.65 -24.44
CA GLU A 76 40.63 -17.75 -23.01
C GLU A 76 40.91 -16.40 -22.31
N PRO A 77 41.66 -15.43 -22.90
CA PRO A 77 41.80 -14.11 -22.28
C PRO A 77 40.46 -13.33 -22.19
N GLU A 78 39.55 -13.53 -23.14
CA GLU A 78 38.22 -12.92 -23.10
C GLU A 78 37.34 -13.56 -22.00
N VAL A 79 37.45 -14.88 -21.80
CA VAL A 79 36.82 -15.61 -20.69
C VAL A 79 37.31 -15.08 -19.34
N GLN A 80 38.61 -14.84 -19.18
CA GLN A 80 39.18 -14.32 -17.94
C GLN A 80 38.75 -12.87 -17.66
N SER A 81 38.77 -12.01 -18.69
CA SER A 81 38.32 -10.62 -18.55
C SER A 81 36.83 -10.50 -18.21
N THR A 82 35.97 -11.34 -18.83
CA THR A 82 34.53 -11.38 -18.54
C THR A 82 34.25 -11.90 -17.14
N ARG A 83 35.01 -12.89 -16.64
CA ARG A 83 34.93 -13.35 -15.25
C ARG A 83 35.33 -12.27 -14.24
N ALA A 84 36.38 -11.50 -14.51
CA ALA A 84 36.80 -10.40 -13.65
C ALA A 84 35.72 -9.30 -13.58
N LEU A 85 35.13 -8.97 -14.73
CA LEU A 85 34.02 -8.03 -14.85
C LEU A 85 32.76 -8.56 -14.12
N LEU A 86 32.49 -9.85 -14.19
CA LEU A 86 31.38 -10.47 -13.47
C LEU A 86 31.55 -10.34 -11.95
N GLN A 87 32.77 -10.47 -11.43
CA GLN A 87 33.05 -10.21 -10.01
C GLN A 87 32.85 -8.73 -9.63
N SER A 88 33.23 -7.79 -10.50
CA SER A 88 32.98 -6.37 -10.25
C SER A 88 31.47 -6.06 -10.25
N TRP A 89 30.70 -6.64 -11.18
CA TRP A 89 29.24 -6.48 -11.20
C TRP A 89 28.55 -7.08 -9.96
N LYS A 90 29.04 -8.21 -9.43
CA LYS A 90 28.54 -8.80 -8.18
C LYS A 90 28.72 -7.83 -7.01
N THR A 91 29.91 -7.24 -6.87
CA THR A 91 30.18 -6.27 -5.80
C THR A 91 29.37 -4.99 -5.97
N LEU A 92 29.25 -4.47 -7.21
CA LEU A 92 28.43 -3.28 -7.51
C LEU A 92 26.94 -3.51 -7.18
N THR A 93 26.39 -4.66 -7.57
CA THR A 93 24.98 -5.00 -7.27
C THR A 93 24.75 -5.16 -5.76
N GLN A 94 25.71 -5.73 -5.03
CA GLN A 94 25.64 -5.82 -3.57
C GLN A 94 25.71 -4.43 -2.91
N ASN A 95 26.57 -3.55 -3.40
CA ASN A 95 26.66 -2.17 -2.93
C ASN A 95 25.35 -1.40 -3.18
N LEU A 96 24.71 -1.58 -4.35
CA LEU A 96 23.40 -0.98 -4.62
C LEU A 96 22.32 -1.47 -3.64
N ARG A 97 22.32 -2.76 -3.25
CA ARG A 97 21.39 -3.28 -2.23
C ARG A 97 21.61 -2.61 -0.87
N LEU A 98 22.86 -2.38 -0.47
CA LEU A 98 23.18 -1.65 0.77
C LEU A 98 22.73 -0.18 0.67
N ASN A 99 23.00 0.47 -0.46
CA ASN A 99 22.59 1.85 -0.71
C ASN A 99 21.07 2.01 -0.68
N LEU A 100 20.32 1.09 -1.27
CA LEU A 100 18.86 1.07 -1.21
C LEU A 100 18.36 0.98 0.22
N ARG A 101 18.97 0.13 1.05
CA ARG A 101 18.61 0.01 2.47
C ARG A 101 18.88 1.32 3.22
N ASN A 102 20.04 1.94 2.99
CA ASN A 102 20.41 3.20 3.62
C ASN A 102 19.50 4.36 3.18
N ALA A 103 19.21 4.46 1.88
CA ALA A 103 18.28 5.43 1.32
C ALA A 103 16.89 5.31 1.93
N ASN A 104 16.38 4.09 2.13
CA ASN A 104 15.11 3.85 2.80
C ASN A 104 15.10 4.27 4.27
N LEU A 105 16.20 4.06 5.00
CA LEU A 105 16.34 4.52 6.37
C LEU A 105 16.36 6.06 6.44
N GLN A 106 17.06 6.70 5.51
CA GLN A 106 17.12 8.15 5.40
C GLN A 106 15.73 8.74 5.05
N ALA A 107 15.03 8.18 4.07
CA ALA A 107 13.67 8.59 3.72
C ALA A 107 12.72 8.51 4.93
N LYS A 108 12.78 7.41 5.69
CA LYS A 108 12.00 7.26 6.93
C LYS A 108 12.37 8.30 7.98
N ALA A 109 13.66 8.62 8.13
CA ALA A 109 14.10 9.65 9.05
C ALA A 109 13.61 11.04 8.64
N ASN A 110 13.67 11.36 7.34
CA ASN A 110 13.19 12.62 6.78
C ASN A 110 11.67 12.77 7.00
N LEU A 111 10.89 11.73 6.68
CA LEU A 111 9.44 11.74 6.90
C LEU A 111 9.07 11.89 8.39
N ARG A 112 9.83 11.27 9.30
CA ARG A 112 9.63 11.45 10.75
C ARG A 112 9.91 12.88 11.19
N LYS A 113 10.98 13.49 10.67
CA LYS A 113 11.31 14.90 10.97
C LYS A 113 10.23 15.84 10.42
N ALA A 114 9.81 15.67 9.17
CA ALA A 114 8.74 16.45 8.57
C ALA A 114 7.42 16.32 9.36
N ALA A 115 7.04 15.09 9.76
CA ALA A 115 5.86 14.88 10.59
C ALA A 115 5.98 15.47 12.00
N GLN A 116 7.19 15.51 12.58
CA GLN A 116 7.45 16.18 13.85
C GLN A 116 7.31 17.69 13.71
N GLU A 117 7.90 18.29 12.67
CA GLU A 117 7.79 19.72 12.37
C GLU A 117 6.34 20.14 12.13
N GLU A 118 5.56 19.37 11.35
CA GLU A 118 4.13 19.61 11.17
C GLU A 118 3.35 19.50 12.48
N ARG A 119 3.66 18.49 13.30
CA ARG A 119 3.02 18.31 14.61
C ARG A 119 3.34 19.45 15.56
N GLU A 120 4.58 19.93 15.58
CA GLU A 120 4.99 21.08 16.39
C GLU A 120 4.27 22.36 15.94
N LEU A 121 4.13 22.56 14.63
CA LEU A 121 3.36 23.68 14.08
C LEU A 121 1.87 23.60 14.45
N LEU A 122 1.25 22.42 14.34
CA LEU A 122 -0.17 22.21 14.67
C LEU A 122 -0.46 22.28 16.18
N LEU A 123 0.44 21.78 17.01
CA LEU A 123 0.31 21.84 18.48
C LEU A 123 0.78 23.19 19.05
N GLY A 124 1.03 24.19 18.18
CA GLY A 124 1.38 25.56 18.55
C GLY A 124 2.76 25.68 19.21
N GLY A 125 3.62 24.68 19.07
CA GLY A 125 4.97 24.62 19.63
C GLY A 125 6.03 25.41 18.85
N GLY A 126 5.66 26.10 17.77
CA GLY A 126 6.48 27.15 17.13
C GLY A 126 6.39 28.49 17.87
N GLU A 127 7.03 29.55 17.34
CA GLU A 127 7.09 30.91 17.93
C GLU A 127 5.74 31.46 18.46
N GLU A 128 4.60 31.00 17.92
CA GLU A 128 3.25 31.26 18.45
C GLU A 128 3.06 30.84 19.92
N SER A 129 3.72 29.79 20.43
CA SER A 129 3.64 29.40 21.85
C SER A 129 4.18 30.49 22.78
N THR A 130 5.16 31.28 22.34
CA THR A 130 5.66 32.42 23.11
C THR A 130 4.69 33.60 23.09
N VAL A 131 4.00 33.82 21.96
CA VAL A 131 2.95 34.85 21.82
C VAL A 131 1.68 34.44 22.58
N ARG A 132 1.26 33.18 22.52
CA ARG A 132 0.15 32.63 23.32
C ARG A 132 0.47 32.67 24.81
N ARG A 133 1.69 32.33 25.24
CA ARG A 133 2.10 32.51 26.65
C ARG A 133 2.04 33.99 27.08
N ARG A 134 2.50 34.91 26.22
CA ARG A 134 2.45 36.36 26.46
C ARG A 134 1.01 36.89 26.53
N ASN A 135 0.12 36.39 25.66
CA ASN A 135 -1.29 36.79 25.63
C ASN A 135 -2.09 36.15 26.78
N LEU A 136 -1.82 34.90 27.16
CA LEU A 136 -2.42 34.24 28.32
C LEU A 136 -2.05 34.92 29.65
N GLN A 137 -0.93 35.63 29.71
CA GLN A 137 -0.58 36.48 30.86
C GLN A 137 -1.41 37.78 30.93
N THR A 138 -2.07 38.19 29.84
CA THR A 138 -2.96 39.37 29.81
C THR A 138 -4.43 38.98 30.04
N LYS A 139 -5.17 39.76 30.84
CA LYS A 139 -6.60 39.51 31.15
C LYS A 139 -7.48 39.31 29.89
N ALA A 140 -7.22 40.06 28.82
CA ALA A 140 -7.94 39.93 27.55
C ALA A 140 -7.66 38.60 26.82
N GLY A 141 -6.45 38.05 26.94
CA GLY A 141 -6.13 36.74 26.39
C GLY A 141 -6.72 35.58 27.21
N MET A 142 -6.88 35.74 28.53
CA MET A 142 -7.60 34.78 29.37
C MET A 142 -9.10 34.72 29.04
N THR A 143 -9.76 35.85 28.78
CA THR A 143 -11.18 35.87 28.38
C THR A 143 -11.39 35.30 26.99
N SER A 144 -10.54 35.64 26.02
CA SER A 144 -10.60 35.08 24.66
C SER A 144 -10.35 33.56 24.63
N ALA A 145 -9.45 33.05 25.48
CA ALA A 145 -9.23 31.62 25.63
C ALA A 145 -10.47 30.90 26.22
N ALA A 146 -11.13 31.50 27.22
CA ALA A 146 -12.35 30.95 27.80
C ALA A 146 -13.52 30.94 26.79
N GLU A 147 -13.65 31.99 25.98
CA GLU A 147 -14.63 32.05 24.87
C GLU A 147 -14.36 30.97 23.81
N SER A 148 -13.11 30.79 23.40
CA SER A 148 -12.73 29.75 22.44
C SER A 148 -13.00 28.33 22.96
N ILE A 149 -12.70 28.07 24.24
CA ILE A 149 -13.00 26.78 24.88
C ILE A 149 -14.51 26.55 24.92
N THR A 150 -15.30 27.53 25.36
CA THR A 150 -16.77 27.39 25.41
C THR A 150 -17.38 27.23 24.02
N GLU A 151 -16.83 27.89 23.00
CA GLU A 151 -17.30 27.72 21.63
C GLU A 151 -16.90 26.35 21.05
N SER A 152 -15.70 25.86 21.33
CA SER A 152 -15.29 24.50 20.94
C SER A 152 -16.21 23.44 21.57
N LEU A 153 -16.56 23.61 22.86
CA LEU A 153 -17.46 22.71 23.58
C LEU A 153 -18.89 22.78 23.01
N ARG A 154 -19.34 23.96 22.58
CA ARG A 154 -20.61 24.14 21.86
C ARG A 154 -20.62 23.45 20.49
N ARG A 155 -19.53 23.55 19.72
CA ARG A 155 -19.39 22.82 18.45
C ARG A 155 -19.36 21.31 18.65
N THR A 156 -18.61 20.82 19.64
CA THR A 156 -18.59 19.39 19.99
C THR A 156 -19.98 18.90 20.41
N ARG A 157 -20.73 19.70 21.19
CA ARG A 157 -22.13 19.39 21.52
C ARG A 157 -22.99 19.28 20.26
N GLN A 158 -22.84 20.18 19.29
CA GLN A 158 -23.60 20.13 18.04
C GLN A 158 -23.27 18.88 17.21
N LEU A 159 -21.99 18.54 17.07
CA LEU A 159 -21.57 17.32 16.38
C LEU A 159 -22.07 16.06 17.06
N MET A 160 -22.03 16.01 18.40
CA MET A 160 -22.56 14.88 19.17
C MET A 160 -24.07 14.72 18.98
N VAL A 161 -24.83 15.81 18.95
CA VAL A 161 -26.28 15.75 18.65
C VAL A 161 -26.51 15.21 17.24
N GLN A 162 -25.75 15.69 16.25
CA GLN A 162 -25.85 15.20 14.87
C GLN A 162 -25.47 13.72 14.75
N GLU A 163 -24.47 13.26 15.49
CA GLU A 163 -24.06 11.85 15.52
C GLU A 163 -25.13 10.96 16.17
N VAL A 164 -25.78 11.44 17.23
CA VAL A 164 -26.92 10.75 17.85
C VAL A 164 -28.09 10.66 16.87
N GLU A 165 -28.46 11.74 16.17
CA GLU A 165 -29.51 11.73 15.13
C GLU A 165 -29.18 10.78 13.97
N ARG A 166 -27.91 10.75 13.55
CA ARG A 166 -27.47 9.80 12.53
C ARG A 166 -27.60 8.36 13.02
N ASN A 167 -27.20 8.08 14.26
CA ASN A 167 -27.28 6.74 14.84
C ASN A 167 -28.73 6.27 15.05
N THR A 168 -29.66 7.17 15.38
CA THR A 168 -31.09 6.79 15.46
C THR A 168 -31.65 6.45 14.08
N SER A 169 -31.27 7.20 13.02
CA SER A 169 -31.70 6.89 11.66
C SER A 169 -31.16 5.53 11.17
N THR A 170 -29.93 5.18 11.49
CA THR A 170 -29.35 3.88 11.12
C THR A 170 -29.96 2.73 11.92
N LEU A 171 -30.33 2.95 13.18
CA LEU A 171 -31.07 1.95 13.97
C LEU A 171 -32.47 1.70 13.40
N MET A 172 -33.17 2.74 12.93
CA MET A 172 -34.47 2.57 12.27
C MET A 172 -34.36 1.73 10.99
N THR A 173 -33.36 1.98 10.13
CA THR A 173 -33.17 1.18 8.91
C THR A 173 -32.75 -0.26 9.19
N LEU A 174 -31.97 -0.48 10.25
CA LEU A 174 -31.66 -1.83 10.72
C LEU A 174 -32.91 -2.55 11.23
N ASP A 175 -33.76 -1.89 12.02
CA ASP A 175 -35.01 -2.49 12.50
C ASP A 175 -35.93 -2.88 11.34
N GLU A 176 -36.12 -2.00 10.35
CA GLU A 176 -36.87 -2.29 9.12
C GLU A 176 -36.30 -3.51 8.37
N SER A 177 -34.97 -3.57 8.22
CA SER A 177 -34.29 -4.68 7.56
C SER A 177 -34.49 -6.00 8.32
N THR A 178 -34.43 -5.97 9.65
CA THR A 178 -34.71 -7.17 10.47
C THR A 178 -36.17 -7.60 10.35
N GLY A 179 -37.11 -6.66 10.20
CA GLY A 179 -38.51 -6.94 9.91
C GLY A 179 -38.70 -7.66 8.58
N VAL A 180 -38.01 -7.22 7.52
CA VAL A 180 -38.01 -7.89 6.21
C VAL A 180 -37.41 -9.29 6.29
N LEU A 181 -36.29 -9.47 7.01
CA LEU A 181 -35.68 -10.78 7.20
C LEU A 181 -36.60 -11.75 7.94
N LYS A 182 -37.32 -11.30 8.97
CA LYS A 182 -38.32 -12.13 9.66
C LYS A 182 -39.46 -12.56 8.74
N LYS A 183 -39.93 -11.66 7.86
CA LYS A 183 -40.95 -11.99 6.84
C LYS A 183 -40.40 -13.04 5.87
N ALA A 184 -39.21 -12.83 5.31
CA ALA A 184 -38.57 -13.79 4.42
C ALA A 184 -38.38 -15.16 5.10
N GLU A 185 -37.93 -15.19 6.36
CA GLU A 185 -37.81 -16.43 7.14
C GLU A 185 -39.16 -17.17 7.25
N SER A 186 -40.24 -16.45 7.49
CA SER A 186 -41.59 -17.02 7.56
C SER A 186 -42.04 -17.60 6.21
N GLU A 187 -41.74 -16.93 5.10
CA GLU A 187 -42.01 -17.42 3.75
C GLU A 187 -41.20 -18.67 3.43
N TYR A 188 -39.91 -18.72 3.77
CA TYR A 188 -39.07 -19.91 3.61
C TYR A 188 -39.57 -21.10 4.43
N LYS A 189 -40.02 -20.87 5.67
CA LYS A 189 -40.67 -21.91 6.49
C LYS A 189 -41.96 -22.42 5.82
N GLY A 190 -42.75 -21.51 5.23
CA GLY A 190 -43.91 -21.85 4.40
C GLY A 190 -43.56 -22.69 3.17
N HIS A 191 -42.54 -22.29 2.41
CA HIS A 191 -42.06 -23.06 1.25
C HIS A 191 -41.56 -24.45 1.64
N ARG A 192 -40.86 -24.57 2.78
CA ARG A 192 -40.41 -25.87 3.27
C ARG A 192 -41.58 -26.80 3.60
N SER A 193 -42.66 -26.29 4.19
CA SER A 193 -43.85 -27.12 4.47
C SER A 193 -44.54 -27.56 3.17
N LEU A 194 -44.63 -26.68 2.18
CA LEU A 194 -45.15 -27.00 0.85
C LEU A 194 -44.29 -28.06 0.13
N LEU A 195 -42.96 -27.92 0.13
CA LEU A 195 -42.04 -28.89 -0.47
C LEU A 195 -42.11 -30.27 0.20
N MET A 196 -42.32 -30.32 1.52
CA MET A 196 -42.56 -31.59 2.21
C MET A 196 -43.88 -32.23 1.76
N ARG A 197 -44.93 -31.42 1.55
CA ARG A 197 -46.22 -31.90 1.03
C ARG A 197 -46.10 -32.39 -0.41
N THR A 198 -45.40 -31.68 -1.28
CA THR A 198 -45.18 -32.13 -2.67
C THR A 198 -44.36 -33.41 -2.73
N ARG A 199 -43.30 -33.53 -1.91
CA ARG A 199 -42.54 -34.77 -1.78
C ARG A 199 -43.41 -35.95 -1.35
N ASN A 200 -44.28 -35.76 -0.36
CA ASN A 200 -45.18 -36.80 0.11
C ASN A 200 -46.18 -37.21 -0.99
N LEU A 201 -46.75 -36.24 -1.70
CA LEU A 201 -47.66 -36.48 -2.83
C LEU A 201 -46.97 -37.27 -3.94
N LEU A 202 -45.76 -36.87 -4.33
CA LEU A 202 -44.97 -37.53 -5.37
C LEU A 202 -44.61 -38.96 -4.96
N SER A 203 -44.31 -39.20 -3.68
CA SER A 203 -44.13 -40.55 -3.15
C SER A 203 -45.40 -41.39 -3.21
N THR A 204 -46.57 -40.82 -2.94
CA THR A 204 -47.85 -41.54 -3.08
C THR A 204 -48.20 -41.82 -4.53
N MET A 205 -47.96 -40.88 -5.45
CA MET A 205 -48.15 -41.08 -6.89
C MET A 205 -47.22 -42.15 -7.43
N GLN A 206 -45.94 -42.13 -7.04
CA GLN A 206 -44.97 -43.16 -7.44
C GLN A 206 -45.38 -44.55 -6.96
N ARG A 207 -45.99 -44.66 -5.76
CA ARG A 207 -46.54 -45.93 -5.27
C ARG A 207 -47.76 -46.38 -6.08
N GLN A 208 -48.65 -45.45 -6.44
CA GLN A 208 -49.80 -45.74 -7.31
C GLN A 208 -49.34 -46.20 -8.70
N ASP A 209 -48.39 -45.50 -9.33
CA ASP A 209 -47.83 -45.85 -10.63
C ASP A 209 -47.24 -47.26 -10.67
N VAL A 210 -46.60 -47.70 -9.57
CA VAL A 210 -46.09 -49.08 -9.45
C VAL A 210 -47.25 -50.08 -9.37
N ILE A 211 -48.27 -49.81 -8.56
CA ILE A 211 -49.44 -50.69 -8.43
C ILE A 211 -50.23 -50.79 -9.74
N ASP A 212 -50.41 -49.68 -10.46
CA ASP A 212 -51.13 -49.63 -11.72
C ASP A 212 -50.39 -50.32 -12.87
N ARG A 213 -49.05 -50.48 -12.77
CA ARG A 213 -48.26 -51.28 -13.72
C ARG A 213 -48.32 -52.79 -13.47
N GLU A 214 -48.65 -53.22 -12.25
CA GLU A 214 -48.72 -54.63 -11.87
C GLU A 214 -50.14 -55.22 -11.99
N ARG A 215 -51.11 -54.44 -12.48
CA ARG A 215 -52.46 -54.88 -12.86
C ARG A 215 -52.62 -54.98 -14.37
#